data_AF-A0A7D6VB15-F1
#
_entry.id   AF-A0A7D6VB15-F1
#
_cell.length_a   1.000
_cell.length_b   1.000
_cell.length_c   1.000
_cell.angle_alpha   90.00
_cell.angle_beta   90.00
_cell.angle_gamma   90.00
#
_symmetry.space_group_name_H-M   'P 1'
#
loop_
_entity.id
_entity.type
_entity.pdbx_description
1 polymer ?
#
loop_
_entity_poly.entity_id
_entity_poly.type
_entity_poly.pdbx_seq_one_letter_code
_entity_poly.pdbx_strand_id
1 'polypeptide(L)'
;MSGIPVTVRIAALGIGIHAINHIIVLLTSPFSWNVGTVYHLLGAPIYAALIPPILRGRNWARITITVLLVCQFGGRFVVWALWPSEGVRAALVFGWVLSLLVFVMLWAPRGSRAHFRPRVESSGTPATE
;
A
#
# COMPACT_ATOMS: atom_id res chain seq x y z
N MET A 1 5.23 -9.83 19.34
CA MET A 1 5.22 -9.50 17.89
C MET A 1 5.71 -10.65 17.00
N SER A 2 5.75 -11.91 17.46
CA SER A 2 6.42 -13.03 16.79
C SER A 2 5.60 -13.79 15.73
N GLY A 3 4.43 -13.30 15.31
CA GLY A 3 3.54 -14.02 14.37
C GLY A 3 3.34 -13.39 12.99
N ILE A 4 3.83 -12.16 12.74
CA ILE A 4 3.60 -11.46 11.47
C ILE A 4 4.76 -11.80 10.52
N PRO A 5 4.49 -12.31 9.29
CA PRO A 5 5.55 -12.59 8.33
C PRO A 5 6.41 -11.35 8.05
N VAL A 6 7.73 -11.53 7.94
CA VAL A 6 8.66 -10.43 7.65
C VAL A 6 8.28 -9.66 6.37
N THR A 7 7.77 -10.36 5.37
CA THR A 7 7.32 -9.77 4.10
C THR A 7 6.14 -8.83 4.30
N VAL A 8 5.20 -9.14 5.21
CA VAL A 8 4.08 -8.26 5.57
C VAL A 8 4.57 -7.03 6.32
N ARG A 9 5.58 -7.18 7.19
CA ARG A 9 6.20 -6.04 7.90
C ARG A 9 6.92 -5.09 6.93
N ILE A 10 7.66 -5.65 5.97
CA ILE A 10 8.33 -4.88 4.91
C ILE A 10 7.27 -4.16 4.04
N ALA A 11 6.19 -4.84 3.66
CA ALA A 11 5.09 -4.23 2.93
C ALA A 11 4.46 -3.08 3.73
N ALA A 12 4.20 -3.27 5.02
CA ALA A 12 3.66 -2.23 5.91
C ALA A 12 4.58 -1.01 6.00
N LEU A 13 5.91 -1.23 6.07
CA LEU A 13 6.89 -0.15 6.00
C LEU A 13 6.81 0.58 4.65
N GLY A 14 6.73 -0.14 3.53
CA GLY A 14 6.58 0.46 2.20
C GLY A 14 5.29 1.28 2.04
N ILE A 15 4.18 0.82 2.64
CA ILE A 15 2.92 1.59 2.72
C ILE A 15 3.14 2.89 3.52
N GLY A 16 3.87 2.83 4.63
CA GLY A 16 4.25 4.00 5.41
C GLY A 16 5.12 4.99 4.62
N ILE A 17 6.09 4.50 3.86
CA ILE A 17 6.92 5.33 2.96
C ILE A 17 6.03 5.99 1.90
N HIS A 18 5.05 5.29 1.32
CA HIS A 18 4.08 5.91 0.43
C HIS A 18 3.28 7.03 1.10
N ALA A 19 2.81 6.82 2.33
CA ALA A 19 2.09 7.86 3.08
C ALA A 19 2.97 9.11 3.31
N ILE A 20 4.23 8.92 3.71
CA ILE A 20 5.18 10.03 3.88
C ILE A 20 5.45 10.74 2.55
N ASN A 21 5.63 9.98 1.45
CA ASN A 21 5.83 10.56 0.13
C ASN A 21 4.67 11.48 -0.27
N HIS A 22 3.43 11.11 0.05
CA HIS A 22 2.27 11.96 -0.20
C HIS A 22 2.35 13.30 0.54
N ILE A 23 2.82 13.29 1.78
CA ILE A 23 3.05 14.51 2.57
C ILE A 23 4.18 15.34 1.96
N ILE A 24 5.31 14.72 1.61
CA ILE A 24 6.46 15.42 1.01
C ILE A 24 6.07 16.12 -0.28
N VAL A 25 5.39 15.42 -1.20
CA VAL A 25 4.95 16.00 -2.47
C VAL A 25 4.00 17.17 -2.22
N LEU A 26 3.09 17.07 -1.25
CA LEU A 26 2.19 18.17 -0.88
C LEU A 26 2.95 19.39 -0.34
N LEU A 27 4.01 19.19 0.45
CA LEU A 27 4.78 20.27 1.07
C LEU A 27 5.82 20.91 0.13
N THR A 28 6.26 20.19 -0.90
CA THR A 28 7.36 20.62 -1.78
C THR A 28 6.90 21.03 -3.17
N SER A 29 5.68 20.67 -3.57
CA SER A 29 5.10 21.11 -4.84
C SER A 29 4.45 22.49 -4.69
N PRO A 30 4.46 23.34 -5.74
CA PRO A 30 3.66 24.56 -5.76
C PRO A 30 2.19 24.24 -5.50
N PHE A 31 1.69 24.67 -4.34
CA PHE A 31 0.32 24.35 -3.93
C PHE A 31 -0.68 25.01 -4.88
N SER A 32 -1.54 24.20 -5.48
CA SER A 32 -2.69 24.65 -6.25
C SER A 32 -3.85 23.68 -6.03
N TRP A 33 -5.09 24.16 -6.03
CA TRP A 33 -6.25 23.30 -5.80
C TRP A 33 -6.58 22.53 -7.08
N ASN A 34 -6.07 21.29 -7.18
CA ASN A 34 -6.26 20.41 -8.33
C ASN A 34 -6.39 18.95 -7.86
N VAL A 35 -6.68 18.05 -8.81
CA VAL A 35 -6.88 16.61 -8.53
C VAL A 35 -5.67 15.98 -7.84
N GLY A 36 -4.45 16.39 -8.22
CA GLY A 36 -3.21 15.95 -7.58
C GLY A 36 -3.17 16.33 -6.11
N THR A 37 -3.46 17.58 -5.77
CA THR A 37 -3.47 18.06 -4.38
C THR A 37 -4.48 17.31 -3.51
N VAL A 38 -5.71 17.11 -4.00
CA VAL A 38 -6.74 16.32 -3.29
C VAL A 38 -6.30 14.88 -3.11
N TYR A 39 -5.72 14.27 -4.15
CA TYR A 39 -5.19 12.91 -4.08
C TYR A 39 -4.10 12.76 -3.02
N HIS A 40 -3.22 13.75 -2.87
CA HIS A 40 -2.14 13.70 -1.88
C HIS A 40 -2.63 13.94 -0.45
N LEU A 41 -3.58 14.87 -0.27
CA LEU A 41 -4.23 15.15 1.02
C LEU A 41 -4.97 13.93 1.57
N LEU A 42 -5.70 13.21 0.73
CA LEU A 42 -6.44 12.02 1.14
C LEU A 42 -5.56 10.77 1.17
N GLY A 43 -4.59 10.68 0.26
CA GLY A 43 -3.71 9.53 0.11
C GLY A 43 -2.90 9.24 1.37
N ALA A 44 -2.24 10.25 1.94
CA ALA A 44 -1.44 10.08 3.16
C ALA A 44 -2.20 9.41 4.33
N PRO A 45 -3.35 9.95 4.80
CA PRO A 45 -4.08 9.36 5.91
C PRO A 45 -4.67 7.99 5.56
N ILE A 46 -5.15 7.78 4.33
CA ILE A 46 -5.71 6.48 3.92
C ILE A 46 -4.63 5.39 3.93
N TYR A 47 -3.46 5.66 3.37
CA TYR A 47 -2.35 4.70 3.37
C TYR A 47 -1.90 4.38 4.80
N ALA A 48 -1.75 5.41 5.66
CA ALA A 48 -1.40 5.21 7.06
C ALA A 48 -2.44 4.37 7.82
N ALA A 49 -3.74 4.65 7.62
CA ALA A 49 -4.83 3.94 8.26
C ALA A 49 -4.93 2.46 7.85
N LEU A 50 -4.40 2.08 6.68
CA LEU A 50 -4.35 0.68 6.23
C LEU A 50 -3.23 -0.14 6.88
N ILE A 51 -2.23 0.49 7.52
CA ILE A 51 -1.12 -0.23 8.14
C ILE A 51 -1.61 -1.17 9.26
N PRO A 52 -2.38 -0.72 10.28
CA PRO A 52 -2.86 -1.61 11.33
C PRO A 52 -3.68 -2.82 10.83
N PRO A 53 -4.70 -2.68 9.94
CA PRO A 53 -5.45 -3.83 9.46
C PRO A 53 -4.62 -4.77 8.56
N ILE A 54 -3.61 -4.27 7.83
CA ILE A 54 -2.63 -5.10 7.10
C ILE A 54 -1.83 -5.97 8.08
N LEU A 55 -1.29 -5.36 9.14
CA LEU A 55 -0.53 -6.08 10.17
C LEU A 55 -1.40 -7.10 10.91
N ARG A 56 -2.71 -6.86 11.01
CA ARG A 56 -3.71 -7.79 11.59
C ARG A 56 -4.22 -8.86 10.63
N GLY A 57 -3.72 -8.93 9.39
CA GLY A 57 -4.09 -9.97 8.43
C GLY A 57 -5.48 -9.78 7.82
N ARG A 58 -6.03 -8.57 7.83
CA ARG A 58 -7.35 -8.30 7.24
C ARG A 58 -7.25 -8.28 5.71
N ASN A 59 -7.82 -9.27 5.04
CA ASN A 59 -7.75 -9.41 3.58
C ASN A 59 -8.39 -8.22 2.83
N TRP A 60 -9.44 -7.60 3.38
CA TRP A 60 -10.03 -6.40 2.78
C TRP A 60 -9.00 -5.27 2.67
N ALA A 61 -8.15 -5.08 3.68
CA ALA A 61 -7.11 -4.05 3.65
C ALA A 61 -6.04 -4.36 2.61
N ARG A 62 -5.69 -5.65 2.43
CA ARG A 62 -4.80 -6.10 1.35
C ARG A 62 -5.34 -5.76 -0.03
N ILE A 63 -6.64 -5.96 -0.25
CA ILE A 63 -7.29 -5.62 -1.51
C ILE A 63 -7.33 -4.09 -1.69
N THR A 64 -7.75 -3.34 -0.67
CA THR A 64 -7.82 -1.88 -0.72
C THR A 64 -6.47 -1.26 -1.05
N ILE A 65 -5.39 -1.67 -0.37
CA ILE A 65 -4.06 -1.14 -0.68
C ILE A 65 -3.61 -1.51 -2.10
N THR A 66 -3.97 -2.70 -2.60
CA THR A 66 -3.66 -3.11 -3.97
C THR A 66 -4.32 -2.18 -4.99
N VAL A 67 -5.60 -1.86 -4.80
CA VAL A 67 -6.32 -0.91 -5.67
C VAL A 67 -5.66 0.46 -5.64
N LEU A 68 -5.32 0.97 -4.45
CA LEU A 68 -4.64 2.26 -4.31
C LEU A 68 -3.27 2.27 -5.00
N LEU A 69 -2.50 1.19 -4.87
CA LEU A 69 -1.21 1.04 -5.56
C LEU A 69 -1.37 1.05 -7.07
N VAL A 70 -2.39 0.38 -7.64
CA VAL A 70 -2.68 0.40 -9.07
C VAL A 70 -3.05 1.81 -9.54
N CYS A 71 -3.95 2.49 -8.83
CA CYS A 71 -4.32 3.88 -9.15
C CYS A 71 -3.10 4.80 -9.11
N GLN A 72 -2.23 4.65 -8.10
CA GLN A 72 -1.01 5.44 -7.99
C GLN A 72 -0.02 5.13 -9.11
N PHE A 73 0.13 3.86 -9.45
CA PHE A 73 1.00 3.39 -10.53
C PHE A 73 0.59 4.02 -11.86
N GLY A 74 -0.71 4.00 -12.17
CA GLY A 74 -1.29 4.67 -13.35
C GLY A 74 -1.16 6.20 -13.30
N GLY A 75 -1.44 6.83 -12.16
CA GLY A 75 -1.25 8.28 -11.98
C GLY A 75 0.19 8.73 -12.24
N ARG A 76 1.18 7.92 -11.85
CA ARG A 76 2.60 8.18 -12.14
C ARG A 76 2.93 8.13 -13.63
N PHE A 77 2.28 7.28 -14.43
CA PHE A 77 2.44 7.28 -15.89
C PHE A 77 1.95 8.59 -16.51
N VAL A 78 0.81 9.11 -16.04
CA VAL A 78 0.28 10.40 -16.49
C VAL A 78 1.27 11.52 -16.18
N VAL A 79 1.80 11.58 -14.95
CA VAL A 79 2.81 12.59 -14.58
C VAL A 79 4.10 12.43 -15.40
N TRP A 80 4.56 11.20 -15.62
CA TRP A 80 5.73 10.92 -16.46
C TRP A 80 5.60 11.49 -17.87
N ALA A 81 4.43 11.30 -18.49
CA ALA A 81 4.15 11.77 -19.85
C ALA A 81 4.06 13.30 -19.94
N LEU A 82 3.51 13.94 -18.91
CA LEU A 82 3.21 15.37 -18.91
C LEU A 82 4.35 16.25 -18.36
N TRP A 83 5.24 15.72 -17.51
CA TRP A 83 6.35 16.47 -16.90
C TRP A 83 7.69 15.75 -17.06
N PRO A 84 8.46 16.07 -18.12
CA PRO A 84 9.65 15.30 -18.49
C PRO A 84 10.94 15.65 -17.73
N SER A 85 10.88 16.28 -16.54
CA SER A 85 12.10 16.66 -15.82
C SER A 85 12.78 15.45 -15.17
N GLU A 86 14.11 15.38 -15.23
CA GLU A 86 14.91 14.24 -14.75
C GLU A 86 14.70 13.96 -13.25
N GLY A 87 14.59 15.01 -12.43
CA GLY A 87 14.30 14.87 -11.00
C GLY A 87 12.92 14.26 -10.72
N VAL A 88 11.89 14.63 -11.51
CA VAL A 88 10.55 14.05 -11.40
C VAL A 88 10.57 12.60 -11.86
N ARG A 89 11.27 12.28 -12.96
CA ARG A 89 11.41 10.91 -13.46
C ARG A 89 12.03 9.98 -12.43
N ALA A 90 13.11 10.39 -11.76
CA ALA A 90 13.74 9.58 -10.71
C ALA A 90 12.77 9.28 -9.55
N ALA A 91 12.02 10.29 -9.09
CA ALA A 91 11.01 10.11 -8.04
C ALA A 91 9.85 9.19 -8.47
N LEU A 92 9.43 9.26 -9.74
CA LEU A 92 8.41 8.38 -10.30
C LEU A 92 8.88 6.92 -10.38
N VAL A 93 10.11 6.67 -10.84
CA VAL A 93 10.71 5.32 -10.87
C VAL A 93 10.79 4.73 -9.48
N PHE A 94 11.30 5.50 -8.50
CA PHE A 94 11.33 5.06 -7.11
C PHE A 94 9.93 4.68 -6.61
N GLY A 95 8.94 5.52 -6.90
CA GLY A 95 7.55 5.26 -6.57
C GLY A 95 6.99 3.97 -7.19
N TRP A 96 7.29 3.69 -8.47
CA TRP A 96 6.89 2.45 -9.13
C TRP A 96 7.54 1.22 -8.51
N VAL A 97 8.86 1.27 -8.28
CA VAL A 97 9.61 0.17 -7.66
C VAL A 97 9.04 -0.13 -6.27
N LEU A 98 8.79 0.89 -5.46
CA LEU A 98 8.19 0.72 -4.14
C LEU A 98 6.79 0.09 -4.22
N SER A 99 5.94 0.55 -5.14
CA SER A 99 4.60 0.00 -5.33
C SER A 99 4.64 -1.48 -5.74
N LEU A 100 5.54 -1.84 -6.67
CA LEU A 100 5.75 -3.23 -7.08
C LEU A 100 6.25 -4.10 -5.93
N LEU A 101 7.21 -3.61 -5.14
CA LEU A 101 7.73 -4.33 -3.99
C LEU A 101 6.63 -4.59 -2.95
N VAL A 102 5.83 -3.57 -2.59
CA VAL A 102 4.71 -3.74 -1.66
C VAL A 102 3.71 -4.76 -2.21
N PHE A 103 3.34 -4.66 -3.50
CA PHE A 103 2.45 -5.60 -4.14
C PHE A 103 2.99 -7.04 -4.06
N VAL A 104 4.23 -7.26 -4.49
CA VAL A 104 4.87 -8.59 -4.47
C VAL A 104 4.91 -9.14 -3.04
N MET A 105 5.30 -8.34 -2.05
CA MET A 105 5.42 -8.78 -0.66
C MET A 105 4.07 -9.18 -0.04
N LEU A 106 2.96 -8.56 -0.46
CA LEU A 106 1.62 -8.89 0.01
C LEU A 106 0.99 -10.12 -0.66
N TRP A 107 1.39 -10.44 -1.89
CA TRP A 107 0.69 -11.46 -2.71
C TRP A 107 1.54 -12.68 -3.07
N ALA A 108 2.85 -12.54 -3.27
CA ALA A 108 3.68 -13.65 -3.78
C ALA A 108 4.18 -14.62 -2.68
N PRO A 109 4.75 -14.17 -1.54
CA PRO A 109 5.27 -15.08 -0.52
C PRO A 109 4.18 -15.94 0.12
N ARG A 110 4.45 -17.25 0.28
CA ARG A 110 3.51 -18.20 0.92
C ARG A 110 3.07 -17.76 2.31
N GLY A 111 4.02 -17.29 3.14
CA GLY A 111 3.72 -16.80 4.49
C GLY A 111 2.80 -15.58 4.50
N SER A 112 2.97 -14.67 3.53
CA SER A 112 2.08 -13.52 3.36
C SER A 112 0.67 -13.97 2.98
N ARG A 113 0.54 -14.89 2.00
CA ARG A 113 -0.77 -15.44 1.63
C ARG A 113 -1.47 -16.13 2.80
N ALA A 114 -0.73 -16.91 3.60
CA ALA A 114 -1.28 -17.57 4.79
C ALA A 114 -1.75 -16.56 5.85
N HIS A 115 -1.03 -15.46 6.05
CA HIS A 115 -1.38 -14.40 6.99
C HIS A 115 -2.74 -13.74 6.70
N PHE A 116 -3.13 -13.65 5.42
CA PHE A 116 -4.42 -13.07 5.00
C PHE A 116 -5.52 -14.10 4.72
N ARG A 117 -5.27 -15.41 4.97
CA ARG A 117 -6.32 -16.42 4.78
C ARG A 117 -7.37 -16.32 5.89
N PRO A 118 -8.66 -16.51 5.57
CA PRO A 118 -9.70 -16.71 6.58
C PRO A 118 -9.28 -17.86 7.50
N ARG A 119 -9.35 -17.67 8.82
CA ARG A 119 -9.30 -18.80 9.74
C ARG A 119 -10.63 -19.50 9.62
N VAL A 120 -10.61 -20.76 9.19
CA VAL A 120 -11.77 -21.63 9.32
C VAL A 120 -11.86 -21.91 10.82
N GLU A 121 -12.79 -21.24 11.51
CA GLU A 121 -13.21 -21.71 12.81
C GLU A 121 -13.80 -23.10 12.58
N SER A 122 -13.12 -24.13 13.10
CA SER A 122 -13.70 -25.46 13.19
C SER A 122 -14.93 -25.33 14.07
N SER A 123 -16.09 -25.12 13.46
CA SER A 123 -17.38 -25.21 14.12
C SER A 123 -17.42 -26.56 14.80
N GLY A 124 -17.36 -26.54 16.13
CA GLY A 124 -17.33 -27.74 16.94
C GLY A 124 -18.47 -28.66 16.55
N THR A 125 -18.14 -29.88 16.17
CA THR A 125 -19.09 -30.98 16.24
C THR A 125 -19.48 -31.10 17.72
N PRO A 126 -20.75 -30.91 18.11
CA PRO A 126 -21.17 -31.30 19.44
C PRO A 126 -20.94 -32.81 19.53
N ALA A 127 -20.13 -33.24 20.51
CA ALA A 127 -20.05 -34.64 20.87
C ALA A 127 -21.42 -35.05 21.40
N THR A 128 -22.23 -35.65 20.55
CA THR A 128 -23.34 -36.49 20.98
C THR A 128 -22.80 -37.90 21.17
N GLU A 129 -22.64 -38.31 22.43
CA GLU A 129 -23.03 -39.63 22.99
C GLU A 129 -22.62 -39.72 24.46
#